data_AF-A0AAW5YCP2-F1
#
_entry.id   AF-A0AAW5YCP2-F1
#
_cell.length_a   1.000
_cell.length_b   1.000
_cell.length_c   1.000
_cell.angle_alpha   90.00
_cell.angle_beta   90.00
_cell.angle_gamma   90.00
#
_symmetry.space_group_name_H-M   'P 1'
#
loop_
_entity.id
_entity.type
_entity.pdbx_description
1 polymer ?
#
loop_
_entity_poly.entity_id
_entity_poly.type
_entity_poly.pdbx_seq_one_letter_code
_entity_poly.pdbx_strand_id
1 'polypeptide(L)'
;MEKDILNELLSSKIQNDRISKSTFLDLVDGIEYSDRRVFTKKLLENAGLGHVNVSMENISAYGVCEGTFVDNPIKITNLKLLQSDIRSEAYQIQTILHEFFHANLDGLSGDASQIGEDEWIMMEEVATETAAHSMVELMDFHDEMMYSYGNFLIEILPRLKQLNEFKDCNVFKDFGYKFLKYRFSQEFKTGEWKGLFNECSKVKIDIIDYAEQYRKDVYTHKSEIIKLIFDQLHYPDKLDKKDAYLEEIEKSIELGWKSKNIKEPGFYESLCIVMNRKGVK
;
A
#
# COMPACT_ATOMS: atom_id res chain seq x y z
N MET A 1 -16.05 -20.99 -28.70
CA MET A 1 -16.53 -19.59 -28.62
C MET A 1 -16.40 -19.02 -27.21
N GLU A 2 -17.14 -19.47 -26.19
CA GLU A 2 -16.92 -18.97 -24.81
C GLU A 2 -15.55 -19.33 -24.20
N LYS A 3 -15.03 -20.54 -24.46
CA LYS A 3 -13.69 -20.93 -24.00
C LYS A 3 -12.55 -20.13 -24.65
N ASP A 4 -12.74 -19.71 -25.91
CA ASP A 4 -11.72 -18.97 -26.66
C ASP A 4 -11.65 -17.52 -26.18
N ILE A 5 -12.81 -16.90 -25.94
CA ILE A 5 -12.91 -15.57 -25.33
C ILE A 5 -12.35 -15.57 -23.91
N LEU A 6 -12.62 -16.62 -23.12
CA LEU A 6 -12.09 -16.73 -21.76
C LEU A 6 -10.56 -16.86 -21.75
N ASN A 7 -9.99 -17.64 -22.67
CA ASN A 7 -8.55 -17.80 -22.83
C ASN A 7 -7.87 -16.49 -23.30
N GLU A 8 -8.53 -15.75 -24.20
CA GLU A 8 -8.05 -14.46 -24.69
C GLU A 8 -8.05 -13.39 -23.58
N LEU A 9 -9.11 -13.35 -22.76
CA LEU A 9 -9.22 -12.48 -21.59
C LEU A 9 -8.22 -12.84 -20.47
N LEU A 10 -7.93 -14.12 -20.27
CA LEU A 10 -6.90 -14.58 -19.33
C LEU A 10 -5.50 -14.21 -19.82
N SER A 11 -5.24 -14.38 -21.13
CA SER A 11 -3.98 -14.01 -21.76
C SER A 11 -3.73 -12.50 -21.68
N SER A 12 -4.75 -11.68 -21.95
CA SER A 12 -4.62 -10.22 -21.89
C SER A 12 -4.38 -9.71 -20.46
N LYS A 13 -5.02 -10.30 -19.44
CA LYS A 13 -4.76 -9.95 -18.03
C LYS A 13 -3.34 -10.27 -17.61
N ILE A 14 -2.86 -11.48 -17.91
CA ILE A 14 -1.48 -11.90 -17.57
C ILE A 14 -0.45 -11.03 -18.29
N GLN A 15 -0.74 -10.67 -19.54
CA GLN A 15 0.12 -9.78 -20.32
C GLN A 15 0.20 -8.38 -19.71
N ASN A 16 -0.91 -7.82 -19.24
CA ASN A 16 -0.94 -6.50 -18.62
C ASN A 16 -0.19 -6.44 -17.29
N ASP A 17 -0.36 -7.42 -16.41
CA ASP A 17 0.41 -7.48 -15.16
C ASP A 17 1.92 -7.51 -15.44
N ARG A 18 2.35 -8.23 -16.49
CA ARG A 18 3.77 -8.25 -16.91
C ARG A 18 4.23 -6.91 -17.47
N ILE A 19 3.41 -6.27 -18.29
CA ILE A 19 3.73 -4.95 -18.86
C ILE A 19 3.91 -3.93 -17.75
N SER A 20 2.98 -3.83 -16.80
CA SER A 20 3.06 -2.82 -15.74
C SER A 20 4.27 -3.02 -14.82
N LYS A 21 4.65 -4.27 -14.54
CA LYS A 21 5.90 -4.57 -13.82
C LYS A 21 7.12 -4.15 -14.63
N SER A 22 7.16 -4.47 -15.92
CA SER A 22 8.27 -4.06 -16.81
C SER A 22 8.38 -2.54 -16.90
N THR A 23 7.26 -1.84 -17.08
CA THR A 23 7.23 -0.36 -17.11
C THR A 23 7.82 0.20 -15.82
N PHE A 24 7.44 -0.33 -14.65
CA PHE A 24 8.02 0.13 -13.39
C PHE A 24 9.53 -0.12 -13.32
N LEU A 25 9.98 -1.32 -13.69
CA LEU A 25 11.41 -1.66 -13.72
C LEU A 25 12.20 -0.72 -14.64
N ASP A 26 11.67 -0.42 -15.82
CA ASP A 26 12.29 0.52 -16.77
C ASP A 26 12.37 1.95 -16.18
N LEU A 27 11.41 2.35 -15.33
CA LEU A 27 11.41 3.66 -14.66
C LEU A 27 12.46 3.77 -13.56
N VAL A 28 12.81 2.67 -12.88
CA VAL A 28 13.82 2.65 -11.81
C VAL A 28 15.21 2.25 -12.29
N ASP A 29 15.34 1.75 -13.52
CA ASP A 29 16.60 1.25 -14.06
C ASP A 29 17.71 2.33 -14.04
N GLY A 30 18.90 1.92 -13.57
CA GLY A 30 20.07 2.80 -13.47
C GLY A 30 19.96 3.95 -12.46
N ILE A 31 18.95 3.98 -11.59
CA ILE A 31 18.83 5.00 -10.53
C ILE A 31 19.44 4.49 -9.22
N GLU A 32 20.48 5.18 -8.74
CA GLU A 32 21.00 5.00 -7.38
C GLU A 32 19.98 5.49 -6.34
N TYR A 33 19.67 4.66 -5.34
CA TYR A 33 18.66 4.95 -4.31
C TYR A 33 19.23 5.45 -2.98
N SER A 34 20.56 5.53 -2.84
CA SER A 34 21.24 5.96 -1.60
C SER A 34 20.97 7.42 -1.22
N ASP A 35 20.64 8.28 -2.18
CA ASP A 35 20.13 9.64 -1.95
C ASP A 35 18.65 9.69 -2.32
N ARG A 36 17.80 9.74 -1.30
CA ARG A 36 16.34 9.78 -1.44
C ARG A 36 15.84 10.90 -2.35
N ARG A 37 16.43 12.09 -2.28
CA ARG A 37 16.00 13.23 -3.10
C ARG A 37 16.35 12.99 -4.56
N VAL A 38 17.57 12.53 -4.83
CA VAL A 38 18.03 12.23 -6.20
C VAL A 38 17.22 11.08 -6.79
N PHE A 39 17.00 10.02 -6.02
CA PHE A 39 16.20 8.87 -6.41
C PHE A 39 14.79 9.29 -6.82
N THR A 40 14.09 10.00 -5.92
CA THR A 40 12.71 10.48 -6.16
C THR A 40 12.63 11.38 -7.38
N LYS A 41 13.56 12.32 -7.53
CA LYS A 41 13.56 13.25 -8.66
C LYS A 41 13.75 12.53 -10.00
N LYS A 42 14.73 11.63 -10.10
CA LYS A 42 14.97 10.86 -11.32
C LYS A 42 13.81 9.93 -11.65
N LEU A 43 13.22 9.30 -10.63
CA LEU A 43 12.05 8.44 -10.80
C LEU A 43 10.85 9.21 -11.38
N LEU A 44 10.57 10.42 -10.85
CA LEU A 44 9.54 11.31 -11.41
C LEU A 44 9.89 11.79 -12.83
N GLU A 45 11.14 12.16 -13.10
CA GLU A 45 11.59 12.55 -14.44
C GLU A 45 11.38 11.44 -15.47
N ASN A 46 11.77 10.20 -15.13
CA ASN A 46 11.57 9.01 -15.97
C ASN A 46 10.08 8.75 -16.25
N ALA A 47 9.20 9.08 -15.30
CA ALA A 47 7.74 8.94 -15.45
C ALA A 47 7.08 10.11 -16.20
N GLY A 48 7.84 11.11 -16.66
CA GLY A 48 7.29 12.32 -17.30
C GLY A 48 6.69 13.33 -16.31
N LEU A 49 6.97 13.17 -15.01
CA LEU A 49 6.49 14.00 -13.90
C LEU A 49 7.56 14.95 -13.36
N GLY A 50 8.55 15.31 -14.18
CA GLY A 50 9.64 16.22 -13.77
C GLY A 50 9.19 17.65 -13.37
N HIS A 51 7.91 17.98 -13.53
CA HIS A 51 7.31 19.21 -13.06
C HIS A 51 6.89 19.15 -11.58
N VAL A 52 6.75 17.96 -10.99
CA VAL A 52 6.42 17.76 -9.58
C VAL A 52 7.64 18.13 -8.73
N ASN A 53 7.46 19.03 -7.77
CA ASN A 53 8.54 19.49 -6.93
C ASN A 53 8.87 18.47 -5.83
N VAL A 54 10.16 18.15 -5.65
CA VAL A 54 10.63 17.22 -4.61
C VAL A 54 11.32 17.98 -3.49
N SER A 55 10.80 17.88 -2.27
CA SER A 55 11.39 18.50 -1.09
C SER A 55 11.63 17.49 0.05
N MET A 56 12.66 17.78 0.85
CA MET A 56 12.91 17.12 2.13
C MET A 56 12.52 18.12 3.22
N GLU A 57 11.53 17.79 4.03
CA GLU A 57 10.93 18.71 5.01
C GLU A 57 10.73 18.02 6.36
N ASN A 58 10.54 18.82 7.42
CA ASN A 58 10.11 18.32 8.73
C ASN A 58 8.59 18.26 8.77
N ILE A 59 8.04 17.15 8.28
CA ILE A 59 6.60 16.86 8.23
C ILE A 59 6.22 15.80 9.28
N SER A 60 4.94 15.72 9.63
CA SER A 60 4.45 14.71 10.60
C SER A 60 4.33 13.31 10.00
N ALA A 61 4.09 13.23 8.68
CA ALA A 61 4.10 11.98 7.92
C ALA A 61 5.50 11.68 7.38
N TYR A 62 5.72 10.47 6.87
CA TYR A 62 7.00 10.09 6.27
C TYR A 62 7.15 10.58 4.83
N GLY A 63 6.04 10.64 4.11
CA GLY A 63 5.89 11.15 2.76
C GLY A 63 4.54 11.87 2.66
N VAL A 64 4.44 12.82 1.73
CA VAL A 64 3.18 13.45 1.33
C VAL A 64 3.23 13.81 -0.15
N CYS A 65 2.25 13.35 -0.91
CA CYS A 65 1.94 13.82 -2.24
C CYS A 65 0.88 14.94 -2.17
N GLU A 66 1.22 16.16 -2.58
CA GLU A 66 0.31 17.31 -2.55
C GLU A 66 -0.20 17.66 -3.94
N GLY A 67 -1.50 17.94 -4.03
CA GLY A 67 -2.16 18.23 -5.28
C GLY A 67 -3.63 18.59 -5.11
N THR A 68 -4.34 18.71 -6.23
CA THR A 68 -5.79 18.84 -6.26
C THR A 68 -6.39 17.52 -6.74
N PHE A 69 -6.79 16.68 -5.78
CA PHE A 69 -7.34 15.34 -6.01
C PHE A 69 -8.84 15.32 -6.36
N VAL A 70 -9.51 16.45 -6.15
CA VAL A 70 -10.93 16.65 -6.51
C VAL A 70 -11.12 17.25 -7.91
N ASP A 71 -10.05 17.76 -8.52
CA ASP A 71 -10.07 18.25 -9.89
C ASP A 71 -10.13 17.10 -10.89
N ASN A 72 -10.70 17.37 -12.06
CA ASN A 72 -10.65 16.45 -13.19
C ASN A 72 -10.09 17.22 -14.42
N PRO A 73 -8.83 16.99 -14.81
CA PRO A 73 -7.91 15.98 -14.28
C PRO A 73 -7.30 16.34 -12.91
N ILE A 74 -6.92 15.32 -12.15
CA ILE A 74 -6.12 15.44 -10.92
C ILE A 74 -4.79 16.12 -11.26
N LYS A 75 -4.34 17.00 -10.37
CA LYS A 75 -3.05 17.70 -10.51
C LYS A 75 -2.17 17.47 -9.31
N ILE A 76 -0.95 16.99 -9.54
CA ILE A 76 0.05 16.79 -8.51
C ILE A 76 1.10 17.90 -8.62
N THR A 77 1.50 18.44 -7.47
CA THR A 77 2.37 19.62 -7.41
C THR A 77 3.65 19.38 -6.63
N ASN A 78 3.57 18.63 -5.53
CA ASN A 78 4.73 18.37 -4.68
C ASN A 78 4.74 16.91 -4.22
N LEU A 79 5.95 16.38 -4.05
CA LEU A 79 6.24 15.15 -3.31
C LEU A 79 7.23 15.51 -2.21
N LYS A 80 6.76 15.47 -0.97
CA LYS A 80 7.53 15.82 0.23
C LYS A 80 7.94 14.56 0.97
N LEU A 81 9.17 14.54 1.46
CA LEU A 81 9.70 13.43 2.25
C LEU A 81 10.22 13.93 3.59
N LEU A 82 10.03 13.15 4.64
CA LEU A 82 10.57 13.47 5.96
C LEU A 82 12.10 13.52 5.91
N GLN A 83 12.68 14.69 6.19
CA GLN A 83 14.11 14.91 6.13
C GLN A 83 14.87 14.03 7.12
N SER A 84 14.34 13.86 8.33
CA SER A 84 15.01 13.17 9.42
C SER A 84 14.62 11.70 9.56
N ASP A 85 14.02 11.07 8.55
CA ASP A 85 13.51 9.69 8.64
C ASP A 85 14.58 8.70 9.12
N ILE A 86 14.40 8.17 10.34
CA ILE A 86 15.34 7.25 10.99
C ILE A 86 15.05 5.77 10.72
N ARG A 87 14.00 5.47 9.95
CA ARG A 87 13.65 4.07 9.59
C ARG A 87 14.70 3.50 8.64
N SER A 88 14.71 2.19 8.45
CA SER A 88 15.65 1.53 7.52
C SER A 88 15.48 2.03 6.08
N GLU A 89 16.51 1.84 5.25
CA GLU A 89 16.48 2.17 3.83
C GLU A 89 15.25 1.57 3.11
N ALA A 90 14.89 0.31 3.42
CA ALA A 90 13.70 -0.34 2.88
C ALA A 90 12.40 0.45 3.16
N TYR A 91 12.20 0.96 4.37
CA TYR A 91 11.03 1.80 4.69
C TYR A 91 11.08 3.15 3.97
N GLN A 92 12.27 3.74 3.86
CA GLN A 92 12.45 5.02 3.18
C GLN A 92 12.15 4.91 1.68
N ILE A 93 12.60 3.82 1.03
CA ILE A 93 12.30 3.51 -0.37
C ILE A 93 10.82 3.18 -0.53
N GLN A 94 10.24 2.37 0.35
CA GLN A 94 8.80 2.07 0.33
C GLN A 94 7.96 3.35 0.37
N THR A 95 8.32 4.32 1.22
CA THR A 95 7.62 5.61 1.29
C THR A 95 7.76 6.40 -0.01
N ILE A 96 8.94 6.44 -0.63
CA ILE A 96 9.12 7.09 -1.94
C ILE A 96 8.23 6.44 -3.00
N LEU A 97 8.15 5.11 -3.02
CA LEU A 97 7.36 4.35 -3.97
C LEU A 97 5.85 4.50 -3.73
N HIS A 98 5.43 4.61 -2.46
CA HIS A 98 4.06 4.95 -2.07
C HIS A 98 3.67 6.32 -2.64
N GLU A 99 4.44 7.37 -2.35
CA GLU A 99 4.15 8.70 -2.88
C GLU A 99 4.27 8.78 -4.40
N PHE A 100 5.19 8.01 -5.01
CA PHE A 100 5.34 7.93 -6.45
C PHE A 100 4.10 7.33 -7.14
N PHE A 101 3.47 6.33 -6.53
CA PHE A 101 2.22 5.76 -7.06
C PHE A 101 1.09 6.80 -7.05
N HIS A 102 0.97 7.61 -5.98
CA HIS A 102 0.05 8.75 -5.97
C HIS A 102 0.43 9.80 -7.00
N ALA A 103 1.72 10.13 -7.17
CA ALA A 103 2.16 11.12 -8.14
C ALA A 103 1.74 10.74 -9.58
N ASN A 104 1.64 9.45 -9.89
CA ASN A 104 1.16 8.95 -11.17
C ASN A 104 -0.35 9.12 -11.41
N LEU A 105 -1.10 9.67 -10.44
CA LEU A 105 -2.46 10.20 -10.65
C LEU A 105 -2.46 11.49 -11.46
N ASP A 106 -1.34 12.21 -11.59
CA ASP A 106 -1.29 13.46 -12.34
C ASP A 106 -1.83 13.28 -13.77
N GLY A 107 -2.76 14.16 -14.15
CA GLY A 107 -3.41 14.14 -15.46
C GLY A 107 -4.54 13.11 -15.60
N LEU A 108 -4.81 12.28 -14.59
CA LEU A 108 -5.90 11.30 -14.63
C LEU A 108 -7.22 11.87 -14.14
N SER A 109 -8.32 11.29 -14.62
CA SER A 109 -9.64 11.52 -14.03
C SER A 109 -9.76 10.79 -12.70
N GLY A 110 -10.35 11.48 -11.71
CA GLY A 110 -10.75 10.92 -10.43
C GLY A 110 -12.26 10.95 -10.25
N ASP A 111 -12.78 10.09 -9.37
CA ASP A 111 -14.21 9.97 -9.09
C ASP A 111 -14.55 10.10 -7.60
N ALA A 112 -13.65 10.70 -6.80
CA ALA A 112 -13.84 10.92 -5.36
C ALA A 112 -15.18 11.61 -5.03
N SER A 113 -15.56 12.64 -5.80
CA SER A 113 -16.84 13.34 -5.62
C SER A 113 -18.08 12.48 -5.90
N GLN A 114 -17.92 11.36 -6.62
CA GLN A 114 -19.02 10.46 -6.96
C GLN A 114 -19.21 9.33 -5.94
N ILE A 115 -18.15 8.91 -5.25
CA ILE A 115 -18.21 7.82 -4.26
C ILE A 115 -18.15 8.29 -2.82
N GLY A 116 -17.65 9.50 -2.58
CA GLY A 116 -17.27 9.97 -1.26
C GLY A 116 -15.75 10.00 -1.14
N GLU A 117 -15.23 11.07 -0.52
CA GLU A 117 -13.79 11.25 -0.33
C GLU A 117 -13.20 10.14 0.55
N ASP A 118 -13.89 9.76 1.63
CA ASP A 118 -13.45 8.70 2.53
C ASP A 118 -13.36 7.33 1.83
N GLU A 119 -14.37 6.97 1.03
CA GLU A 119 -14.38 5.73 0.26
C GLU A 119 -13.31 5.72 -0.85
N TRP A 120 -13.07 6.87 -1.47
CA TRP A 120 -12.02 7.02 -2.47
C TRP A 120 -10.62 6.88 -1.83
N ILE A 121 -10.38 7.57 -0.71
CA ILE A 121 -9.12 7.48 0.05
C ILE A 121 -8.90 6.03 0.49
N MET A 122 -9.93 5.36 1.01
CA MET A 122 -9.80 3.95 1.42
C MET A 122 -9.30 3.04 0.28
N MET A 123 -9.85 3.21 -0.93
CA MET A 123 -9.43 2.42 -2.09
C MET A 123 -8.05 2.82 -2.60
N GLU A 124 -7.78 4.13 -2.66
CA GLU A 124 -6.49 4.66 -3.09
C GLU A 124 -5.37 4.19 -2.17
N GLU A 125 -5.50 4.32 -0.85
CA GLU A 125 -4.46 3.91 0.11
C GLU A 125 -4.22 2.41 0.09
N VAL A 126 -5.25 1.59 -0.09
CA VAL A 126 -5.10 0.13 -0.23
C VAL A 126 -4.33 -0.22 -1.51
N ALA A 127 -4.67 0.44 -2.63
CA ALA A 127 -3.98 0.24 -3.90
C ALA A 127 -2.52 0.69 -3.81
N THR A 128 -2.29 1.91 -3.30
CA THR A 128 -0.97 2.51 -3.14
C THR A 128 -0.08 1.70 -2.21
N GLU A 129 -0.56 1.36 -1.02
CA GLU A 129 0.27 0.67 -0.04
C GLU A 129 0.67 -0.72 -0.54
N THR A 130 -0.26 -1.50 -1.09
CA THR A 130 0.07 -2.82 -1.63
C THR A 130 0.98 -2.73 -2.86
N ALA A 131 0.76 -1.75 -3.74
CA ALA A 131 1.62 -1.50 -4.90
C ALA A 131 3.04 -1.10 -4.46
N ALA A 132 3.19 -0.24 -3.45
CA ALA A 132 4.48 0.17 -2.91
C ALA A 132 5.30 -1.03 -2.41
N HIS A 133 4.70 -1.91 -1.61
CA HIS A 133 5.37 -3.15 -1.17
C HIS A 133 5.75 -4.06 -2.34
N SER A 134 4.93 -4.12 -3.39
CA SER A 134 5.24 -4.90 -4.59
C SER A 134 6.39 -4.31 -5.40
N MET A 135 6.48 -2.98 -5.47
CA MET A 135 7.56 -2.25 -6.14
C MET A 135 8.89 -2.40 -5.39
N VAL A 136 8.86 -2.38 -4.06
CA VAL A 136 10.04 -2.65 -3.22
C VAL A 136 10.62 -4.04 -3.53
N GLU A 137 9.77 -5.07 -3.65
CA GLU A 137 10.23 -6.42 -4.03
C GLU A 137 10.78 -6.48 -5.45
N LEU A 138 10.20 -5.74 -6.40
CA LEU A 138 10.75 -5.65 -7.77
C LEU A 138 12.14 -4.99 -7.81
N MET A 139 12.49 -4.20 -6.79
CA MET A 139 13.81 -3.62 -6.59
C MET A 139 14.74 -4.52 -5.75
N ASP A 140 14.41 -5.81 -5.58
CA ASP A 140 15.17 -6.82 -4.83
C ASP A 140 15.33 -6.54 -3.32
N PHE A 141 14.42 -5.75 -2.73
CA PHE A 141 14.30 -5.62 -1.29
C PHE A 141 13.27 -6.63 -0.74
N HIS A 142 13.71 -7.47 0.19
CA HIS A 142 12.92 -8.60 0.69
C HIS A 142 12.66 -8.54 2.21
N ASP A 143 12.96 -7.40 2.85
CA ASP A 143 12.66 -7.21 4.27
C ASP A 143 11.14 -7.31 4.52
N GLU A 144 10.76 -7.99 5.60
CA GLU A 144 9.38 -7.95 6.07
C GLU A 144 9.13 -6.59 6.73
N MET A 145 8.25 -5.79 6.13
CA MET A 145 7.91 -4.45 6.58
C MET A 145 6.48 -4.38 7.09
N MET A 146 6.23 -3.44 8.00
CA MET A 146 4.89 -3.04 8.39
C MET A 146 4.15 -2.37 7.23
N TYR A 147 2.82 -2.50 7.28
CA TYR A 147 1.92 -1.85 6.35
C TYR A 147 1.31 -0.61 6.99
N SER A 148 1.34 0.50 6.26
CA SER A 148 0.52 1.67 6.58
C SER A 148 -0.96 1.38 6.31
N TYR A 149 -1.87 2.16 6.90
CA TYR A 149 -3.32 2.04 6.65
C TYR A 149 -3.90 0.64 6.91
N GLY A 150 -3.37 -0.05 7.92
CA GLY A 150 -3.74 -1.44 8.21
C GLY A 150 -5.24 -1.64 8.43
N ASN A 151 -5.94 -0.66 8.99
CA ASN A 151 -7.40 -0.67 9.13
C ASN A 151 -8.12 -0.75 7.77
N PHE A 152 -7.66 -0.03 6.74
CA PHE A 152 -8.22 -0.13 5.39
C PHE A 152 -7.86 -1.46 4.73
N LEU A 153 -6.62 -1.93 4.91
CA LEU A 153 -6.16 -3.20 4.33
C LEU A 153 -6.97 -4.41 4.83
N ILE A 154 -7.16 -4.52 6.15
CA ILE A 154 -7.94 -5.64 6.72
C ILE A 154 -9.41 -5.60 6.30
N GLU A 155 -9.93 -4.42 5.96
CA GLU A 155 -11.29 -4.25 5.48
C GLU A 155 -11.43 -4.59 3.99
N ILE A 156 -10.53 -4.08 3.14
CA ILE A 156 -10.71 -4.13 1.69
C ILE A 156 -10.12 -5.40 1.06
N LEU A 157 -8.94 -5.86 1.49
CA LEU A 157 -8.27 -6.99 0.81
C LEU A 157 -9.09 -8.29 0.84
N PRO A 158 -9.74 -8.70 1.95
CA PRO A 158 -10.61 -9.88 1.95
C PRO A 158 -11.77 -9.77 0.96
N ARG A 159 -12.31 -8.56 0.76
CA ARG A 159 -13.41 -8.30 -0.19
C ARG A 159 -12.93 -8.34 -1.63
N LEU A 160 -11.79 -7.70 -1.91
CA LEU A 160 -11.15 -7.77 -3.23
C LEU A 160 -10.88 -9.21 -3.63
N LYS A 161 -10.39 -10.04 -2.71
CA LYS A 161 -10.12 -11.47 -2.97
C LYS A 161 -11.35 -12.24 -3.47
N GLN A 162 -12.57 -11.82 -3.15
CA GLN A 162 -13.78 -12.48 -3.67
C GLN A 162 -14.09 -12.10 -5.13
N LEU A 163 -13.41 -11.10 -5.69
CA LEU A 163 -13.59 -10.65 -7.06
C LEU A 163 -12.70 -11.44 -8.02
N ASN A 164 -13.19 -11.68 -9.23
CA ASN A 164 -12.50 -12.47 -10.26
C ASN A 164 -11.08 -11.96 -10.60
N GLU A 165 -10.80 -10.68 -10.39
CA GLU A 165 -9.49 -10.09 -10.65
C GLU A 165 -8.45 -10.45 -9.58
N PHE A 166 -8.85 -10.55 -8.32
CA PHE A 166 -7.94 -10.72 -7.18
C PHE A 166 -8.11 -12.08 -6.47
N LYS A 167 -8.96 -12.98 -6.98
CA LYS A 167 -9.21 -14.29 -6.38
C LYS A 167 -7.97 -15.16 -6.17
N ASP A 168 -6.97 -14.98 -7.03
CA ASP A 168 -5.72 -15.72 -6.98
C ASP A 168 -4.65 -14.99 -6.14
N CYS A 169 -4.96 -13.81 -5.59
CA CYS A 169 -4.07 -13.09 -4.69
C CYS A 169 -4.08 -13.75 -3.32
N ASN A 170 -2.90 -14.08 -2.80
CA ASN A 170 -2.73 -14.72 -1.51
C ASN A 170 -2.13 -13.75 -0.50
N VAL A 171 -1.03 -13.08 -0.82
CA VAL A 171 -0.32 -12.14 0.06
C VAL A 171 -0.50 -10.71 -0.42
N PHE A 172 -0.17 -9.69 0.39
CA PHE A 172 -0.54 -8.29 0.09
C PHE A 172 0.10 -7.81 -1.23
N LYS A 173 1.33 -8.22 -1.51
CA LYS A 173 2.01 -7.93 -2.77
C LYS A 173 1.29 -8.51 -4.01
N ASP A 174 0.55 -9.60 -3.88
CA ASP A 174 -0.18 -10.16 -5.02
C ASP A 174 -1.27 -9.17 -5.47
N PHE A 175 -1.91 -8.48 -4.52
CA PHE A 175 -2.84 -7.39 -4.81
C PHE A 175 -2.12 -6.19 -5.42
N GLY A 176 -0.98 -5.80 -4.84
CA GLY A 176 -0.19 -4.68 -5.35
C GLY A 176 0.25 -4.87 -6.80
N TYR A 177 0.68 -6.07 -7.18
CA TYR A 177 0.98 -6.40 -8.58
C TYR A 177 -0.22 -6.21 -9.52
N LYS A 178 -1.45 -6.47 -9.05
CA LYS A 178 -2.68 -6.15 -9.82
C LYS A 178 -2.91 -4.66 -9.90
N PHE A 179 -2.64 -3.92 -8.83
CA PHE A 179 -2.86 -2.48 -8.78
C PHE A 179 -1.88 -1.67 -9.65
N LEU A 180 -0.66 -2.17 -9.90
CA LEU A 180 0.32 -1.50 -10.76
C LEU A 180 -0.25 -1.08 -12.12
N LYS A 181 -1.16 -1.87 -12.71
CA LYS A 181 -1.74 -1.54 -14.01
C LYS A 181 -2.51 -0.22 -14.03
N TYR A 182 -3.09 0.19 -12.91
CA TYR A 182 -3.87 1.42 -12.82
C TYR A 182 -3.01 2.68 -12.80
N ARG A 183 -1.67 2.53 -12.72
CA ARG A 183 -0.69 3.64 -12.88
C ARG A 183 0.25 3.45 -14.06
N PHE A 184 0.62 2.21 -14.37
CA PHE A 184 1.73 1.90 -15.28
C PHE A 184 1.32 1.16 -16.56
N SER A 185 0.03 0.89 -16.79
CA SER A 185 -0.48 0.39 -18.09
C SER A 185 -1.13 1.53 -18.88
N GLN A 186 -0.83 1.65 -20.17
CA GLN A 186 -1.48 2.64 -21.05
C GLN A 186 -2.98 2.35 -21.26
N GLU A 187 -3.39 1.09 -21.13
CA GLU A 187 -4.78 0.68 -21.36
C GLU A 187 -5.66 0.85 -20.11
N PHE A 188 -5.09 0.64 -18.91
CA PHE A 188 -5.86 0.59 -17.66
C PHE A 188 -5.58 1.75 -16.70
N LYS A 189 -4.73 2.72 -17.08
CA LYS A 189 -4.40 3.86 -16.21
C LYS A 189 -5.68 4.61 -15.80
N THR A 190 -5.90 4.79 -14.51
CA THR A 190 -7.09 5.48 -13.99
C THR A 190 -6.87 5.99 -12.57
N GLY A 191 -7.54 7.08 -12.19
CA GLY A 191 -7.69 7.52 -10.79
C GLY A 191 -9.11 7.24 -10.24
N GLU A 192 -9.91 6.46 -10.98
CA GLU A 192 -11.30 6.17 -10.65
C GLU A 192 -11.43 4.84 -9.89
N TRP A 193 -12.05 4.88 -8.71
CA TRP A 193 -12.22 3.71 -7.84
C TRP A 193 -13.67 3.24 -7.72
N LYS A 194 -14.66 4.00 -8.20
CA LYS A 194 -16.08 3.72 -8.02
C LYS A 194 -16.51 2.35 -8.49
N GLY A 195 -16.06 1.95 -9.68
CA GLY A 195 -16.39 0.65 -10.23
C GLY A 195 -15.94 -0.47 -9.30
N LEU A 196 -14.68 -0.43 -8.89
CA LEU A 196 -14.09 -1.44 -8.01
C LEU A 196 -14.70 -1.40 -6.61
N PHE A 197 -14.86 -0.21 -6.02
CA PHE A 197 -15.47 -0.02 -4.71
C PHE A 197 -16.90 -0.58 -4.65
N ASN A 198 -17.70 -0.35 -5.70
CA ASN A 198 -19.07 -0.86 -5.79
C ASN A 198 -19.11 -2.40 -5.81
N GLU A 199 -18.20 -3.05 -6.53
CA GLU A 199 -18.09 -4.51 -6.53
C GLU A 199 -17.62 -5.04 -5.17
N CYS A 200 -16.60 -4.41 -4.56
CA CYS A 200 -16.13 -4.74 -3.22
C CYS A 200 -17.25 -4.63 -2.17
N SER A 201 -18.04 -3.55 -2.24
CA SER A 201 -19.10 -3.25 -1.26
C SER A 201 -20.28 -4.23 -1.29
N LYS A 202 -20.44 -4.98 -2.39
CA LYS A 202 -21.41 -6.10 -2.47
C LYS A 202 -20.97 -7.29 -1.63
N VAL A 203 -19.67 -7.47 -1.41
CA VAL A 203 -19.10 -8.56 -0.62
C VAL A 203 -19.22 -8.21 0.87
N LYS A 204 -20.10 -8.92 1.58
CA LYS A 204 -20.34 -8.71 3.02
C LYS A 204 -19.43 -9.61 3.84
N ILE A 205 -18.46 -9.01 4.52
CA ILE A 205 -17.55 -9.67 5.46
C ILE A 205 -17.61 -8.89 6.77
N ASP A 206 -17.94 -9.60 7.85
CA ASP A 206 -17.70 -9.12 9.22
C ASP A 206 -16.21 -9.33 9.54
N ILE A 207 -15.49 -8.24 9.71
CA ILE A 207 -14.03 -8.27 9.90
C ILE A 207 -13.63 -8.89 11.24
N ILE A 208 -14.45 -8.74 12.27
CA ILE A 208 -14.17 -9.32 13.58
C ILE A 208 -14.25 -10.84 13.47
N ASP A 209 -15.33 -11.36 12.89
CA ASP A 209 -15.50 -12.81 12.71
C ASP A 209 -14.47 -13.37 11.72
N TYR A 210 -14.18 -12.65 10.63
CA TYR A 210 -13.13 -13.01 9.68
C TYR A 210 -11.75 -13.07 10.34
N ALA A 211 -11.43 -12.16 11.27
CA ALA A 211 -10.13 -12.09 11.92
C ALA A 211 -9.86 -13.27 12.88
N GLU A 212 -10.89 -13.91 13.42
CA GLU A 212 -10.74 -14.99 14.41
C GLU A 212 -9.89 -16.17 13.89
N GLN A 213 -9.90 -16.42 12.59
CA GLN A 213 -9.08 -17.47 11.98
C GLN A 213 -7.57 -17.20 12.04
N TYR A 214 -7.16 -15.96 12.32
CA TYR A 214 -5.75 -15.55 12.45
C TYR A 214 -5.36 -15.31 13.91
N ARG A 215 -6.32 -15.25 14.85
CA ARG A 215 -6.08 -14.92 16.27
C ARG A 215 -4.98 -15.78 16.87
N LYS A 216 -5.02 -17.10 16.64
CA LYS A 216 -4.04 -18.03 17.18
C LYS A 216 -2.62 -17.68 16.71
N ASP A 217 -2.45 -17.38 15.43
CA ASP A 217 -1.14 -17.05 14.85
C ASP A 217 -0.64 -15.70 15.38
N VAL A 218 -1.51 -14.71 15.58
CA VAL A 218 -1.13 -13.44 16.24
C VAL A 218 -0.53 -13.69 17.62
N TYR A 219 -1.19 -14.46 18.47
CA TYR A 219 -0.66 -14.74 19.81
C TYR A 219 0.57 -15.65 19.79
N THR A 220 0.66 -16.58 18.82
CA THR A 220 1.81 -17.47 18.67
C THR A 220 3.07 -16.71 18.25
N HIS A 221 2.93 -15.71 17.38
CA HIS A 221 4.03 -14.91 16.83
C HIS A 221 4.11 -13.50 17.44
N LYS A 222 3.47 -13.26 18.60
CA LYS A 222 3.28 -11.93 19.19
C LYS A 222 4.59 -11.14 19.34
N SER A 223 5.67 -11.77 19.80
CA SER A 223 6.96 -11.11 19.99
C SER A 223 7.61 -10.63 18.69
N GLU A 224 7.46 -11.38 17.60
CA GLU A 224 7.96 -10.96 16.26
C GLU A 224 7.14 -9.79 15.71
N ILE A 225 5.81 -9.87 15.87
CA ILE A 225 4.86 -8.82 15.48
C ILE A 225 5.18 -7.51 16.21
N ILE A 226 5.36 -7.57 17.53
CA ILE A 226 5.72 -6.39 18.34
C ILE A 226 7.01 -5.75 17.81
N LYS A 227 8.01 -6.56 17.45
CA LYS A 227 9.28 -6.05 16.92
C LYS A 227 9.07 -5.33 15.58
N LEU A 228 8.28 -5.89 14.66
CA LEU A 228 7.98 -5.25 13.38
C LEU A 228 7.28 -3.90 13.56
N ILE A 229 6.28 -3.85 14.46
CA ILE A 229 5.58 -2.60 14.80
C ILE A 229 6.55 -1.59 15.43
N PHE A 230 7.47 -2.03 16.28
CA PHE A 230 8.48 -1.14 16.87
C PHE A 230 9.47 -0.59 15.84
N ASP A 231 9.89 -1.43 14.88
CA ASP A 231 10.91 -1.09 13.89
C ASP A 231 10.44 0.07 12.97
N GLN A 232 9.14 0.15 12.66
CA GLN A 232 8.56 1.26 11.87
C GLN A 232 8.42 2.58 12.65
N LEU A 233 8.50 2.60 13.98
CA LEU A 233 8.25 3.82 14.77
C LEU A 233 9.32 4.89 14.52
N HIS A 234 8.89 6.15 14.52
CA HIS A 234 9.75 7.33 14.37
C HIS A 234 9.68 8.23 15.60
N TYR A 235 10.15 7.70 16.73
CA TYR A 235 10.33 8.49 17.95
C TYR A 235 11.82 8.66 18.27
N PRO A 236 12.30 9.89 18.53
CA PRO A 236 13.70 10.14 18.86
C PRO A 236 14.22 9.34 20.06
N ASP A 237 13.35 9.05 21.03
CA ASP A 237 13.67 8.32 22.25
C ASP A 237 13.35 6.81 22.16
N LYS A 238 12.98 6.28 20.97
CA LYS A 238 12.52 4.89 20.85
C LYS A 238 13.55 3.86 21.32
N LEU A 239 14.83 4.13 21.11
CA LEU A 239 15.90 3.23 21.52
C LEU A 239 16.19 3.35 23.03
N ASP A 240 16.10 4.55 23.58
CA ASP A 240 16.32 4.80 25.02
C ASP A 240 15.18 4.24 25.87
N LYS A 241 13.95 4.25 25.33
CA LYS A 241 12.74 3.73 26.00
C LYS A 241 12.21 2.44 25.37
N LYS A 242 13.09 1.65 24.75
CA LYS A 242 12.71 0.47 23.97
C LYS A 242 11.71 -0.43 24.70
N ASP A 243 12.00 -0.83 25.93
CA ASP A 243 11.15 -1.76 26.68
C ASP A 243 9.75 -1.19 26.95
N ALA A 244 9.63 0.11 27.19
CA ALA A 244 8.34 0.77 27.39
C ALA A 244 7.49 0.76 26.11
N TYR A 245 8.10 1.06 24.94
CA TYR A 245 7.40 0.97 23.65
C TYR A 245 6.97 -0.46 23.34
N LEU A 246 7.83 -1.46 23.59
CA LEU A 246 7.47 -2.87 23.37
C LEU A 246 6.28 -3.29 24.25
N GLU A 247 6.25 -2.87 25.51
CA GLU A 247 5.15 -3.13 26.44
C GLU A 247 3.85 -2.42 26.01
N GLU A 248 3.94 -1.18 25.50
CA GLU A 248 2.77 -0.44 24.99
C GLU A 248 2.18 -1.10 23.73
N ILE A 249 3.02 -1.52 22.80
CA ILE A 249 2.59 -2.26 21.60
C ILE A 249 1.91 -3.57 22.01
N GLU A 250 2.52 -4.33 22.93
CA GLU A 250 1.93 -5.57 23.46
C GLU A 250 0.54 -5.33 24.06
N LYS A 251 0.40 -4.29 24.89
CA LYS A 251 -0.89 -3.89 25.48
C LYS A 251 -1.91 -3.49 24.42
N SER A 252 -1.52 -2.76 23.38
CA SER A 252 -2.41 -2.39 22.29
C SER A 252 -2.90 -3.61 21.52
N ILE A 253 -2.03 -4.60 21.25
CA ILE A 253 -2.44 -5.87 20.62
C ILE A 253 -3.45 -6.59 21.52
N GLU A 254 -3.14 -6.74 22.81
CA GLU A 254 -4.05 -7.42 23.74
C GLU A 254 -5.40 -6.71 23.87
N LEU A 255 -5.38 -5.39 23.98
CA LEU A 255 -6.58 -4.57 24.07
C LEU A 255 -7.43 -4.69 22.81
N GLY A 256 -6.82 -4.56 21.63
CA GLY A 256 -7.51 -4.64 20.34
C GLY A 256 -8.22 -5.98 20.15
N TRP A 257 -7.50 -7.09 20.36
CA TRP A 257 -8.06 -8.44 20.20
C TRP A 257 -9.05 -8.84 21.30
N LYS A 258 -8.92 -8.31 22.52
CA LYS A 258 -9.88 -8.54 23.62
C LYS A 258 -11.16 -7.73 23.43
N SER A 259 -11.03 -6.47 23.04
CA SER A 259 -12.18 -5.57 22.82
C SER A 259 -12.87 -5.80 21.46
N LYS A 260 -12.24 -6.57 20.56
CA LYS A 260 -12.69 -6.77 19.18
C LYS A 260 -12.84 -5.43 18.44
N ASN A 261 -11.96 -4.46 18.75
CA ASN A 261 -11.97 -3.15 18.14
C ASN A 261 -11.06 -3.12 16.92
N ILE A 262 -11.64 -3.18 15.72
CA ILE A 262 -10.89 -3.15 14.46
C ILE A 262 -10.17 -1.81 14.20
N LYS A 263 -10.49 -0.76 14.97
CA LYS A 263 -9.84 0.55 14.90
C LYS A 263 -8.65 0.69 15.85
N GLU A 264 -8.42 -0.29 16.72
CA GLU A 264 -7.26 -0.28 17.62
C GLU A 264 -5.99 -0.66 16.82
N PRO A 265 -4.91 0.14 16.87
CA PRO A 265 -3.66 -0.14 16.15
C PRO A 265 -3.14 -1.56 16.33
N GLY A 266 -3.01 -2.00 17.57
CA GLY A 266 -2.57 -3.36 17.86
C GLY A 266 -3.48 -4.45 17.28
N PHE A 267 -4.77 -4.19 17.01
CA PHE A 267 -5.62 -5.15 16.29
C PHE A 267 -5.26 -5.21 14.80
N TYR A 268 -5.35 -4.08 14.09
CA TYR A 268 -5.23 -4.09 12.63
C TYR A 268 -3.78 -4.29 12.17
N GLU A 269 -2.78 -3.79 12.90
CA GLU A 269 -1.36 -3.97 12.57
C GLU A 269 -0.96 -5.43 12.69
N SER A 270 -1.30 -6.07 13.82
CA SER A 270 -1.00 -7.49 14.03
C SER A 270 -1.76 -8.40 13.07
N LEU A 271 -3.02 -8.06 12.77
CA LEU A 271 -3.82 -8.79 11.78
C LEU A 271 -3.23 -8.67 10.38
N CYS A 272 -2.76 -7.49 9.95
CA CYS A 272 -2.12 -7.29 8.65
C CYS A 272 -0.90 -8.20 8.48
N ILE A 273 0.00 -8.22 9.46
CA ILE A 273 1.20 -9.07 9.42
C ILE A 273 0.81 -10.54 9.22
N VAL A 274 -0.14 -11.03 10.02
CA VAL A 274 -0.53 -12.44 9.96
C VAL A 274 -1.31 -12.77 8.69
N MET A 275 -2.17 -11.87 8.19
CA MET A 275 -2.83 -12.03 6.90
C MET A 275 -1.80 -12.11 5.77
N ASN A 276 -0.76 -11.28 5.79
CA ASN A 276 0.30 -11.34 4.79
C ASN A 276 1.12 -12.64 4.89
N ARG A 277 1.43 -13.12 6.10
CA ARG A 277 2.20 -14.37 6.32
C ARG A 277 1.41 -15.63 5.97
N LYS A 278 0.11 -15.67 6.28
CA LYS A 278 -0.75 -16.87 6.15
C LYS A 278 -1.62 -16.88 4.90
N GLY A 279 -1.67 -15.75 4.20
CA GLY A 279 -2.56 -15.50 3.10
C GLY A 279 -3.85 -14.81 3.57
N VAL A 280 -4.31 -13.86 2.77
CA VAL A 280 -5.68 -13.34 2.77
C VAL A 280 -6.60 -14.47 2.30
N LYS A 281 -7.67 -14.73 3.03
CA LYS A 281 -8.57 -15.88 2.79
C LYS A 281 -9.89 -15.45 2.20
#